data_AF-A0A183APJ0-F1
#
_entry.id   AF-A0A183APJ0-F1
#
_cell.length_a   1.000
_cell.length_b   1.000
_cell.length_c   1.000
_cell.angle_alpha   90.00
_cell.angle_beta   90.00
_cell.angle_gamma   90.00
#
_symmetry.space_group_name_H-M   'P 1'
#
loop_
_entity.id
_entity.type
_entity.pdbx_description
1 polymer ?
#
loop_
_entity_poly.entity_id
_entity_poly.type
_entity_poly.pdbx_seq_one_letter_code
_entity_poly.pdbx_strand_id
1 'polypeptide(L)'
;MSALRKLAKRLGIIAGLSGVGAAFLLEAVPKINEARRTKALLSRPKPNAAEVERFQKPLPTRAENLERMSSGHIFDVLVIGGGATGAGIAVDAASRGLSTCLVERLDFASGTSSRSTKLIHGGVRYLQKAVFNLDLEQFRMVNEALSERANLIDIAPHLAYPLPIMLPVYNLTALGFFHPIWASANFKEAYPVTCVTHPGTSATTVCGARVGDSGFPS
;
A
#
# COMPACT_ATOMS: atom_id res chain seq x y z
N MET A 1 1.03 34.55 -44.68
CA MET A 1 1.57 33.25 -44.19
C MET A 1 2.48 33.35 -42.95
N SER A 2 3.07 34.50 -42.60
CA SER A 2 4.00 34.62 -41.47
C SER A 2 3.34 34.71 -40.08
N ALA A 3 2.14 35.30 -39.98
CA ALA A 3 1.39 35.42 -38.72
C ALA A 3 0.86 34.08 -38.18
N LEU A 4 0.35 33.23 -39.08
CA LEU A 4 -0.17 31.90 -38.72
C LEU A 4 0.93 30.96 -38.20
N ARG A 5 2.15 31.03 -38.78
CA ARG A 5 3.32 30.27 -38.29
C ARG A 5 3.80 30.75 -36.92
N LYS A 6 3.69 32.06 -36.62
CA LYS A 6 4.01 32.62 -35.30
C LYS A 6 2.99 32.18 -34.24
N LEU A 7 1.71 32.13 -34.60
CA LEU A 7 0.65 31.65 -33.71
C LEU A 7 0.77 30.15 -33.43
N ALA A 8 1.03 29.32 -34.44
CA ALA A 8 1.26 27.89 -34.29
C ALA A 8 2.50 27.57 -33.43
N LYS A 9 3.59 28.34 -33.56
CA LYS A 9 4.76 28.23 -32.66
C LYS A 9 4.42 28.59 -31.21
N ARG A 10 3.63 29.64 -30.98
CA ARG A 10 3.21 30.04 -29.63
C ARG A 10 2.27 29.02 -28.99
N LEU A 11 1.31 28.48 -29.73
CA LEU A 11 0.42 27.42 -29.27
C LEU A 11 1.17 26.10 -29.02
N GLY A 12 2.13 25.74 -29.86
CA GLY A 12 2.97 24.55 -29.67
C GLY A 12 3.90 24.65 -28.44
N ILE A 13 4.41 25.84 -28.13
CA ILE A 13 5.21 26.09 -26.92
C ILE A 13 4.33 26.04 -25.66
N ILE A 14 3.13 26.60 -25.69
CA ILE A 14 2.18 26.55 -24.56
C ILE A 14 1.71 25.11 -24.32
N ALA A 15 1.37 24.35 -25.38
CA ALA A 15 1.01 22.94 -25.29
C ALA A 15 2.18 22.04 -24.83
N GLY A 16 3.42 22.38 -25.24
CA GLY A 16 4.63 21.70 -24.78
C GLY A 16 4.95 21.97 -23.31
N LEU A 17 4.78 23.21 -22.84
CA LEU A 17 4.97 23.59 -21.44
C LEU A 17 3.88 23.02 -20.53
N SER A 18 2.62 23.00 -20.98
CA SER A 18 1.54 22.34 -20.23
C SER A 18 1.68 20.83 -20.22
N GLY A 19 2.12 20.22 -21.33
CA GLY A 19 2.31 18.76 -21.44
C GLY A 19 3.48 18.23 -20.61
N VAL A 20 4.65 18.89 -20.69
CA VAL A 20 5.84 18.52 -19.90
C VAL A 20 5.63 18.86 -18.41
N GLY A 21 5.00 20.00 -18.10
CA GLY A 21 4.66 20.36 -16.73
C GLY A 21 3.63 19.41 -16.11
N ALA A 22 2.61 19.00 -16.86
CA ALA A 22 1.62 18.03 -16.40
C ALA A 22 2.22 16.62 -16.24
N ALA A 23 3.08 16.17 -17.16
CA ALA A 23 3.80 14.90 -17.04
C ALA A 23 4.76 14.90 -15.85
N PHE A 24 5.51 15.99 -15.64
CA PHE A 24 6.38 16.16 -14.49
C PHE A 24 5.57 16.19 -13.18
N LEU A 25 4.41 16.85 -13.14
CA LEU A 25 3.53 16.83 -11.98
C LEU A 25 2.97 15.43 -11.70
N LEU A 26 2.49 14.73 -12.74
CA LEU A 26 1.97 13.35 -12.64
C LEU A 26 3.04 12.38 -12.13
N GLU A 27 4.30 12.59 -12.46
CA GLU A 27 5.39 11.69 -12.08
C GLU A 27 6.10 12.11 -10.77
N ALA A 28 6.30 13.41 -10.54
CA ALA A 28 7.06 13.91 -9.40
C ALA A 28 6.20 14.06 -8.15
N VAL A 29 4.93 14.43 -8.26
CA VAL A 29 4.06 14.64 -7.08
C VAL A 29 3.87 13.36 -6.25
N PRO A 30 3.60 12.18 -6.84
CA PRO A 30 3.51 10.94 -6.08
C PRO A 30 4.81 10.63 -5.34
N LYS A 31 5.96 10.72 -6.04
CA LYS A 31 7.30 10.46 -5.48
C LYS A 31 7.65 11.44 -4.36
N ILE A 32 7.29 12.71 -4.51
CA ILE A 32 7.51 13.74 -3.48
C ILE A 32 6.64 13.48 -2.25
N ASN A 33 5.38 13.08 -2.45
CA ASN A 33 4.48 12.76 -1.34
C ASN A 33 4.93 11.49 -0.60
N GLU A 34 5.37 10.47 -1.34
CA GLU A 34 5.93 9.24 -0.80
C GLU A 34 7.22 9.50 -0.01
N ALA A 35 8.15 10.29 -0.56
CA ALA A 35 9.37 10.71 0.13
C ALA A 35 9.09 11.52 1.41
N ARG A 36 8.06 12.36 1.42
CA ARG A 36 7.65 13.10 2.63
C ARG A 36 7.07 12.16 3.68
N ARG A 37 6.25 11.17 3.29
CA ARG A 37 5.65 10.19 4.20
C ARG A 37 6.71 9.27 4.82
N THR A 38 7.58 8.69 4.01
CA THR A 38 8.70 7.84 4.48
C THR A 38 9.63 8.62 5.40
N LYS A 39 9.98 9.87 5.05
CA LYS A 39 10.78 10.72 5.94
C LYS A 39 10.07 10.98 7.27
N ALA A 40 8.76 11.23 7.27
CA ALA A 40 7.99 11.41 8.50
C ALA A 40 7.98 10.15 9.38
N LEU A 41 7.79 8.96 8.79
CA LEU A 41 7.80 7.68 9.49
C LEU A 41 9.18 7.33 10.06
N LEU A 42 10.24 7.46 9.25
CA LEU A 42 11.62 7.20 9.67
C LEU A 42 12.13 8.22 10.68
N SER A 43 11.59 9.45 10.66
CA SER A 43 11.88 10.47 11.65
C SER A 43 11.14 10.30 12.98
N ARG A 44 10.30 9.27 13.11
CA ARG A 44 9.58 9.00 14.35
C ARG A 44 10.61 8.79 15.47
N PRO A 45 10.63 9.65 16.50
CA PRO A 45 11.58 9.52 17.60
C PRO A 45 11.37 8.18 18.30
N LYS A 46 12.44 7.62 18.86
CA LYS A 46 12.32 6.43 19.72
C LYS A 46 11.27 6.72 20.80
N PRO A 47 10.48 5.70 21.19
CA PRO A 47 9.45 5.90 22.19
C PRO A 47 10.04 6.56 23.42
N ASN A 48 9.44 7.65 23.88
CA ASN A 48 9.92 8.32 25.08
C ASN A 48 9.62 7.46 26.32
N ALA A 49 10.24 7.79 27.46
CA ALA A 49 10.07 7.00 28.68
C ALA A 49 8.59 6.87 29.11
N ALA A 50 7.78 7.91 28.88
CA ALA A 50 6.34 7.89 29.21
C ALA A 50 5.52 7.00 28.27
N GLU A 51 5.87 6.90 27.00
CA GLU A 51 5.28 5.95 26.06
C GLU A 51 5.64 4.52 26.43
N VAL A 52 6.91 4.26 26.74
CA VAL A 52 7.37 2.94 27.20
C VAL A 52 6.62 2.51 28.47
N GLU A 53 6.50 3.41 29.46
CA GLU A 53 5.74 3.14 30.68
C GLU A 53 4.27 2.84 30.37
N ARG A 54 3.65 3.57 29.42
CA ARG A 54 2.27 3.32 28.99
C ARG A 54 2.09 1.91 28.42
N PHE A 55 3.04 1.42 27.63
CA PHE A 55 3.02 0.05 27.10
C PHE A 55 3.29 -1.03 28.16
N GLN A 56 3.92 -0.67 29.28
CA GLN A 56 4.19 -1.58 30.39
C GLN A 56 3.02 -1.69 31.38
N LYS A 57 2.05 -0.78 31.33
CA LYS A 57 0.87 -0.86 32.19
C LYS A 57 0.01 -2.08 31.81
N PRO A 58 -0.53 -2.81 32.80
CA PRO A 58 -1.42 -3.92 32.52
C PRO A 58 -2.64 -3.41 31.73
N LEU A 59 -3.01 -4.15 30.70
CA LEU A 59 -4.19 -3.84 29.90
C LEU A 59 -5.43 -3.93 30.80
N PRO A 60 -6.40 -3.00 30.64
CA PRO A 60 -7.61 -3.02 31.44
C PRO A 60 -8.38 -4.32 31.23
N THR A 61 -8.92 -4.87 32.31
CA THR A 61 -9.71 -6.09 32.23
C THR A 61 -11.04 -5.84 31.51
N ARG A 62 -11.67 -6.91 31.02
CA ARG A 62 -13.02 -6.82 30.43
C ARG A 62 -14.03 -6.22 31.42
N ALA A 63 -13.91 -6.56 32.71
CA ALA A 63 -14.80 -6.05 33.75
C ALA A 63 -14.66 -4.53 33.91
N GLU A 64 -13.43 -4.02 33.99
CA GLU A 64 -13.16 -2.57 34.06
C GLU A 64 -13.68 -1.82 32.83
N ASN A 65 -13.52 -2.40 31.63
CA ASN A 65 -14.02 -1.76 30.41
C ASN A 65 -15.56 -1.70 30.39
N LEU A 66 -16.25 -2.74 30.90
CA LEU A 66 -17.70 -2.72 31.04
C LEU A 66 -18.17 -1.69 32.06
N GLU A 67 -17.46 -1.54 33.18
CA GLU A 67 -17.76 -0.53 34.19
C GLU A 67 -17.58 0.89 33.63
N ARG A 68 -16.52 1.13 32.85
CA ARG A 68 -16.33 2.40 32.14
C ARG A 68 -17.48 2.68 31.18
N MET A 69 -17.97 1.67 30.47
CA MET A 69 -19.10 1.83 29.56
C MET A 69 -20.43 2.07 30.29
N SER A 70 -20.63 1.46 31.47
CA SER A 70 -21.85 1.63 32.25
C SER A 70 -21.85 2.89 33.15
N SER A 71 -20.69 3.53 33.33
CA SER A 71 -20.52 4.72 34.19
C SER A 71 -21.29 5.98 33.76
N GLY A 72 -22.03 5.94 32.64
CA GLY A 72 -22.73 7.09 32.07
C GLY A 72 -21.85 8.02 31.23
N HIS A 73 -20.57 7.66 31.04
CA HIS A 73 -19.68 8.36 30.13
C HIS A 73 -20.17 8.24 28.68
N ILE A 74 -20.24 9.36 27.97
CA ILE A 74 -20.61 9.43 26.56
C ILE A 74 -19.34 9.32 25.73
N PHE A 75 -19.27 8.32 24.85
CA PHE A 75 -18.20 8.17 23.88
C PHE A 75 -18.51 8.96 22.61
N ASP A 76 -17.49 9.57 22.02
CA ASP A 76 -17.58 10.28 20.73
C ASP A 76 -17.78 9.30 19.56
N VAL A 77 -17.15 8.13 19.64
CA VAL A 77 -17.19 7.10 18.58
C VAL A 77 -17.45 5.72 19.19
N LEU A 78 -18.48 5.05 18.67
CA LEU A 78 -18.74 3.63 18.92
C LEU A 78 -18.45 2.81 17.66
N VAL A 79 -17.47 1.90 17.75
CA VAL A 79 -17.10 0.96 16.70
C VAL A 79 -17.71 -0.40 17.00
N ILE A 80 -18.49 -0.93 16.05
CA ILE A 80 -19.10 -2.26 16.15
C ILE A 80 -18.33 -3.22 15.25
N GLY A 81 -17.64 -4.19 15.86
CA GLY A 81 -16.84 -5.21 15.20
C GLY A 81 -15.32 -5.01 15.38
N GLY A 82 -14.67 -5.95 16.04
CA GLY A 82 -13.23 -6.01 16.31
C GLY A 82 -12.42 -6.72 15.23
N GLY A 83 -12.84 -6.63 13.97
CA GLY A 83 -12.05 -7.07 12.81
C GLY A 83 -10.97 -6.05 12.43
N ALA A 84 -10.18 -6.33 11.39
CA ALA A 84 -9.12 -5.44 10.91
C ALA A 84 -9.61 -4.00 10.63
N THR A 85 -10.79 -3.87 9.99
CA THR A 85 -11.41 -2.57 9.70
C THR A 85 -11.78 -1.81 10.98
N GLY A 86 -12.49 -2.47 11.91
CA GLY A 86 -12.92 -1.82 13.15
C GLY A 86 -11.76 -1.47 14.08
N ALA A 87 -10.75 -2.34 14.17
CA ALA A 87 -9.52 -2.03 14.89
C ALA A 87 -8.79 -0.80 14.28
N GLY A 88 -8.70 -0.73 12.95
CA GLY A 88 -8.12 0.42 12.27
C GLY A 88 -8.88 1.72 12.53
N ILE A 89 -10.22 1.68 12.46
CA ILE A 89 -11.07 2.84 12.79
C ILE A 89 -10.89 3.26 14.24
N ALA A 90 -10.85 2.31 15.18
CA ALA A 90 -10.68 2.63 16.59
C ALA A 90 -9.32 3.26 16.89
N VAL A 91 -8.25 2.78 16.25
CA VAL A 91 -6.91 3.38 16.37
C VAL A 91 -6.89 4.78 15.75
N ASP A 92 -7.48 4.99 14.57
CA ASP A 92 -7.54 6.31 13.93
C ASP A 92 -8.31 7.31 14.81
N ALA A 93 -9.50 6.94 15.30
CA ALA A 93 -10.31 7.78 16.18
C ALA A 93 -9.58 8.11 17.50
N ALA A 94 -9.00 7.11 18.16
CA ALA A 94 -8.25 7.31 19.39
C ALA A 94 -6.99 8.18 19.18
N SER A 95 -6.30 8.02 18.04
CA SER A 95 -5.12 8.83 17.70
C SER A 95 -5.44 10.31 17.52
N ARG A 96 -6.69 10.63 17.16
CA ARG A 96 -7.22 11.99 17.04
C ARG A 96 -7.74 12.55 18.36
N GLY A 97 -7.63 11.79 19.45
CA GLY A 97 -8.08 12.20 20.79
C GLY A 97 -9.56 12.01 21.06
N LEU A 98 -10.29 11.28 20.20
CA LEU A 98 -11.71 10.99 20.40
C LEU A 98 -11.90 9.88 21.44
N SER A 99 -12.86 10.06 22.34
CA SER A 99 -13.29 9.00 23.26
C SER A 99 -13.95 7.88 22.45
N THR A 100 -13.26 6.75 22.35
CA THR A 100 -13.62 5.67 21.43
C THR A 100 -13.93 4.39 22.18
N CYS A 101 -15.08 3.78 21.89
CA CYS A 101 -15.48 2.47 22.38
C CYS A 101 -15.53 1.49 21.20
N LEU A 102 -14.94 0.31 21.36
CA LEU A 102 -15.04 -0.78 20.37
C LEU A 102 -15.66 -2.00 21.05
N VAL A 103 -16.69 -2.55 20.43
CA VAL A 103 -17.36 -3.77 20.88
C VAL A 103 -17.23 -4.88 19.83
N GLU A 104 -16.87 -6.08 20.28
CA GLU A 104 -16.81 -7.29 19.47
C GLU A 104 -17.64 -8.38 20.15
N ARG A 105 -18.37 -9.17 19.37
CA ARG A 105 -19.23 -10.24 19.86
C ARG A 105 -18.43 -11.47 20.26
N LEU A 106 -17.39 -11.79 19.50
CA LEU A 106 -16.53 -12.96 19.69
C LEU A 106 -15.15 -12.52 20.20
N ASP A 107 -14.09 -13.04 19.59
CA ASP A 107 -12.71 -12.60 19.81
C ASP A 107 -12.27 -11.62 18.72
N PHE A 108 -11.24 -10.82 19.00
CA PHE A 108 -10.65 -9.91 18.03
C PHE A 108 -10.18 -10.67 16.79
N ALA A 109 -10.43 -10.09 15.61
CA ALA A 109 -10.14 -10.67 14.30
C ALA A 109 -10.78 -12.05 14.00
N SER A 110 -11.69 -12.56 14.84
CA SER A 110 -12.31 -13.90 14.67
C SER A 110 -13.17 -14.09 13.40
N GLY A 111 -13.55 -13.01 12.71
CA GLY A 111 -14.29 -13.02 11.45
C GLY A 111 -13.41 -13.30 10.22
N THR A 112 -13.64 -12.57 9.13
CA THR A 112 -12.87 -12.70 7.87
C THR A 112 -11.39 -12.34 8.06
N SER A 113 -11.08 -11.45 9.01
CA SER A 113 -9.72 -10.95 9.24
C SER A 113 -8.71 -12.04 9.62
N SER A 114 -9.14 -13.14 10.24
CA SER A 114 -8.28 -14.30 10.55
C SER A 114 -8.27 -15.38 9.45
N ARG A 115 -9.23 -15.34 8.52
CA ARG A 115 -9.45 -16.34 7.46
C ARG A 115 -8.95 -15.90 6.09
N SER A 116 -7.98 -15.00 6.04
CA SER A 116 -7.34 -14.57 4.79
C SER A 116 -6.20 -15.52 4.39
N THR A 117 -5.67 -15.32 3.19
CA THR A 117 -4.42 -15.93 2.73
C THR A 117 -3.19 -15.43 3.49
N LYS A 118 -3.35 -14.43 4.37
CA LYS A 118 -2.27 -13.74 5.10
C LYS A 118 -1.24 -13.10 4.17
N LEU A 119 -1.69 -12.71 2.98
CA LEU A 119 -0.89 -12.00 1.99
C LEU A 119 -1.50 -10.64 1.71
N ILE A 120 -0.66 -9.61 1.73
CA ILE A 120 -1.03 -8.26 1.29
C ILE A 120 -0.49 -8.11 -0.12
N HIS A 121 -1.39 -8.05 -1.10
CA HIS A 121 -1.03 -7.93 -2.51
C HIS A 121 -1.82 -6.79 -3.17
N GLY A 122 -1.17 -6.05 -4.07
CA GLY A 122 -1.86 -5.02 -4.85
C GLY A 122 -2.75 -5.57 -5.98
N GLY A 123 -2.80 -6.90 -6.14
CA GLY A 123 -3.72 -7.55 -7.07
C GLY A 123 -3.29 -7.45 -8.53
N VAL A 124 -2.20 -8.14 -8.87
CA VAL A 124 -1.66 -8.27 -10.24
C VAL A 124 -2.73 -8.65 -11.27
N ARG A 125 -3.72 -9.45 -10.87
CA ARG A 125 -4.88 -9.83 -11.70
C ARG A 125 -5.79 -8.64 -12.05
N TYR A 126 -5.98 -7.70 -11.13
CA TYR A 126 -6.79 -6.50 -11.38
C TYR A 126 -6.07 -5.52 -12.28
N LEU A 127 -4.74 -5.43 -12.16
CA LEU A 127 -3.93 -4.65 -13.09
C LEU A 127 -4.06 -5.15 -14.53
N GLN A 128 -4.12 -6.48 -14.71
CA GLN A 128 -4.41 -7.08 -16.00
C GLN A 128 -5.71 -6.53 -16.60
N LYS A 129 -6.79 -6.59 -15.83
CA LYS A 129 -8.10 -6.06 -16.25
C LYS A 129 -8.05 -4.54 -16.51
N ALA A 130 -7.36 -3.78 -15.65
CA ALA A 130 -7.22 -2.34 -15.80
C ALA A 130 -6.56 -1.95 -17.12
N VAL A 131 -5.49 -2.66 -17.51
CA VAL A 131 -4.75 -2.37 -18.75
C VAL A 131 -5.51 -2.83 -19.98
N PHE A 132 -6.09 -4.04 -19.98
CA PHE A 132 -6.83 -4.55 -21.14
C PHE A 132 -8.15 -3.83 -21.38
N ASN A 133 -8.86 -3.43 -20.32
CA ASN A 133 -10.17 -2.78 -20.43
C ASN A 133 -10.09 -1.24 -20.27
N LEU A 134 -8.89 -0.68 -20.15
CA LEU A 134 -8.66 0.75 -19.90
C LEU A 134 -9.47 1.27 -18.69
N ASP A 135 -9.57 0.46 -17.65
CA ASP A 135 -10.34 0.75 -16.44
C ASP A 135 -9.46 1.50 -15.42
N LEU A 136 -9.68 2.82 -15.35
CA LEU A 136 -8.93 3.72 -14.47
C LEU A 136 -9.23 3.48 -12.99
N GLU A 137 -10.42 2.98 -12.65
CA GLU A 137 -10.80 2.71 -11.26
C GLU A 137 -9.99 1.52 -10.72
N GLN A 138 -9.91 0.46 -11.51
CA GLN A 138 -9.08 -0.71 -11.19
C GLN A 138 -7.60 -0.34 -11.09
N PHE A 139 -7.11 0.55 -11.97
CA PHE A 139 -5.75 1.04 -11.89
C PHE A 139 -5.49 1.81 -10.59
N ARG A 140 -6.40 2.70 -10.18
CA ARG A 140 -6.29 3.46 -8.92
C ARG A 140 -6.29 2.53 -7.70
N MET A 141 -7.18 1.56 -7.66
CA MET A 141 -7.24 0.57 -6.57
C MET A 141 -5.93 -0.22 -6.44
N VAL A 142 -5.35 -0.68 -7.55
CA VAL A 142 -4.05 -1.38 -7.54
C VAL A 142 -2.96 -0.47 -7.00
N ASN A 143 -2.92 0.79 -7.44
CA ASN A 143 -1.90 1.75 -7.00
C ASN A 143 -2.02 2.07 -5.50
N GLU A 144 -3.25 2.26 -5.01
CA GLU A 144 -3.52 2.48 -3.59
C GLU A 144 -3.12 1.27 -2.74
N ALA A 145 -3.48 0.05 -3.18
CA ALA A 145 -3.10 -1.17 -2.47
C ALA A 145 -1.59 -1.39 -2.42
N LEU A 146 -0.84 -0.96 -3.44
CA LEU A 146 0.62 -0.99 -3.43
C LEU A 146 1.22 0.04 -2.46
N SER A 147 0.69 1.27 -2.47
CA SER A 147 1.12 2.31 -1.54
C SER A 147 0.85 1.91 -0.08
N GLU A 148 -0.33 1.36 0.21
CA GLU A 148 -0.66 0.89 1.56
C GLU A 148 0.16 -0.32 2.00
N ARG A 149 0.55 -1.20 1.05
CA ARG A 149 1.49 -2.28 1.36
C ARG A 149 2.85 -1.74 1.80
N ALA A 150 3.39 -0.74 1.10
CA ALA A 150 4.65 -0.10 1.48
C ALA A 150 4.52 0.53 2.87
N ASN A 151 3.45 1.28 3.13
CA ASN A 151 3.16 1.85 4.44
C ASN A 151 3.11 0.78 5.54
N LEU A 152 2.45 -0.37 5.29
CA LEU A 152 2.28 -1.40 6.31
C LEU A 152 3.62 -2.05 6.71
N ILE A 153 4.51 -2.27 5.75
CA ILE A 153 5.85 -2.79 6.00
C ILE A 153 6.62 -1.82 6.92
N ASP A 154 6.46 -0.52 6.71
CA ASP A 154 7.12 0.51 7.52
C ASP A 154 6.53 0.61 8.94
N ILE A 155 5.20 0.55 9.11
CA ILE A 155 4.56 0.72 10.43
C ILE A 155 4.57 -0.55 11.28
N ALA A 156 4.63 -1.73 10.67
CA ALA A 156 4.57 -3.01 11.35
C ALA A 156 5.60 -4.02 10.80
N PRO A 157 6.92 -3.70 10.85
CA PRO A 157 7.98 -4.55 10.29
C PRO A 157 8.12 -5.90 10.99
N HIS A 158 7.58 -6.03 12.21
CA HIS A 158 7.54 -7.28 12.97
C HIS A 158 6.39 -8.20 12.54
N LEU A 159 5.42 -7.69 11.75
CA LEU A 159 4.25 -8.43 11.29
C LEU A 159 4.23 -8.61 9.76
N ALA A 160 4.74 -7.64 9.01
CA ALA A 160 4.74 -7.64 7.54
C ALA A 160 6.16 -7.56 6.99
N TYR A 161 6.48 -8.45 6.04
CA TYR A 161 7.77 -8.48 5.36
C TYR A 161 7.59 -8.80 3.86
N PRO A 162 8.55 -8.43 2.99
CA PRO A 162 8.48 -8.73 1.56
C PRO A 162 8.52 -10.24 1.30
N LEU A 163 7.52 -10.76 0.59
CA LEU A 163 7.49 -12.14 0.12
C LEU A 163 7.56 -12.19 -1.41
N PRO A 164 8.66 -12.70 -2.01
CA PRO A 164 8.75 -12.92 -3.45
C PRO A 164 7.76 -14.00 -3.90
N ILE A 165 7.10 -13.79 -5.04
CA ILE A 165 6.13 -14.74 -5.61
C ILE A 165 6.60 -15.16 -7.00
N MET A 166 6.60 -16.45 -7.30
CA MET A 166 6.91 -16.97 -8.64
C MET A 166 5.61 -17.06 -9.47
N LEU A 167 5.62 -16.50 -10.69
CA LEU A 167 4.50 -16.62 -11.63
C LEU A 167 4.90 -17.46 -12.85
N PRO A 168 4.28 -18.64 -13.06
CA PRO A 168 4.53 -19.42 -14.26
C PRO A 168 3.87 -18.77 -15.49
N VAL A 169 4.64 -18.60 -16.56
CA VAL A 169 4.14 -18.04 -17.83
C VAL A 169 4.15 -19.14 -18.90
N TYR A 170 2.97 -19.45 -19.43
CA TYR A 170 2.77 -20.57 -20.36
C TYR A 170 2.72 -20.15 -21.85
N ASN A 171 2.56 -18.85 -22.14
CA ASN A 171 2.55 -18.33 -23.50
C ASN A 171 3.40 -17.05 -23.63
N LEU A 172 4.05 -16.88 -24.78
CA LEU A 172 4.90 -15.72 -25.05
C LEU A 172 4.11 -14.40 -25.11
N THR A 173 2.82 -14.47 -25.46
CA THR A 173 1.93 -13.32 -25.46
C THR A 173 1.69 -12.74 -24.07
N ALA A 174 1.61 -13.56 -23.02
CA ALA A 174 1.52 -13.04 -21.64
C ALA A 174 2.84 -12.41 -21.18
N LEU A 175 3.99 -12.88 -21.69
CA LEU A 175 5.28 -12.25 -21.39
C LEU A 175 5.31 -10.79 -21.89
N GLY A 176 4.76 -10.53 -23.08
CA GLY A 176 4.62 -9.18 -23.63
C GLY A 176 3.70 -8.26 -22.82
N PHE A 177 2.76 -8.81 -22.04
CA PHE A 177 1.91 -8.06 -21.12
C PHE A 177 2.66 -7.67 -19.84
N PHE A 178 3.36 -8.63 -19.21
CA PHE A 178 4.05 -8.38 -17.95
C PHE A 178 5.32 -7.53 -18.13
N HIS A 179 6.07 -7.72 -19.22
CA HIS A 179 7.37 -7.09 -19.40
C HIS A 179 7.37 -5.54 -19.38
N PRO A 180 6.51 -4.81 -20.10
CA PRO A 180 6.52 -3.34 -20.09
C PRO A 180 6.00 -2.73 -18.79
N ILE A 181 5.01 -3.37 -18.14
CA ILE A 181 4.44 -2.93 -16.87
C ILE A 181 5.45 -3.16 -15.74
N TRP A 182 6.11 -4.32 -15.74
CA TRP A 182 7.12 -4.70 -14.76
C TRP A 182 8.45 -3.96 -14.96
N ALA A 183 8.76 -3.50 -16.17
CA ALA A 183 9.94 -2.67 -16.42
C ALA A 183 9.86 -1.29 -15.76
N SER A 184 8.67 -0.81 -15.39
CA SER A 184 8.48 0.43 -14.63
C SER A 184 9.04 0.30 -13.21
N ALA A 185 9.83 1.30 -12.78
CA ALA A 185 10.55 1.29 -11.50
C ALA A 185 9.63 1.05 -10.29
N ASN A 186 8.45 1.69 -10.28
CA ASN A 186 7.46 1.53 -9.20
C ASN A 186 6.92 0.10 -9.08
N PHE A 187 6.94 -0.69 -10.16
CA PHE A 187 6.42 -2.06 -10.17
C PHE A 187 7.48 -3.12 -9.83
N LYS A 188 8.76 -2.86 -10.17
CA LYS A 188 9.89 -3.74 -9.82
C LYS A 188 10.09 -3.89 -8.32
N GLU A 189 10.02 -2.77 -7.59
CA GLU A 189 10.15 -2.75 -6.13
C GLU A 189 8.88 -3.28 -5.45
N ALA A 190 7.71 -2.93 -6.00
CA ALA A 190 6.43 -3.36 -5.43
C ALA A 190 6.10 -4.85 -5.69
N TYR A 191 6.63 -5.47 -6.76
CA TYR A 191 6.39 -6.88 -7.07
C TYR A 191 7.71 -7.58 -7.45
N PRO A 192 8.47 -8.10 -6.48
CA PRO A 192 9.58 -9.01 -6.77
C PRO A 192 8.99 -10.36 -7.24
N VAL A 193 8.59 -10.41 -8.51
CA VAL A 193 8.02 -11.57 -9.17
C VAL A 193 9.02 -12.15 -10.16
N THR A 194 9.43 -13.39 -9.93
CA THR A 194 10.27 -14.12 -10.88
C THR A 194 9.36 -14.86 -11.85
N CYS A 195 9.42 -14.50 -13.14
CA CYS A 195 8.76 -15.26 -14.21
C CYS A 195 9.64 -16.45 -14.59
N VAL A 196 9.07 -17.65 -14.64
CA VAL A 196 9.77 -18.87 -15.08
C VAL A 196 8.97 -19.55 -16.19
N THR A 197 9.64 -19.93 -17.27
CA THR A 197 9.08 -20.69 -18.40
C THR A 197 9.46 -22.17 -18.29
N HIS A 198 8.61 -23.07 -18.81
CA HIS A 198 8.86 -24.52 -18.81
C HIS A 198 10.04 -24.90 -19.72
N PRO A 199 10.83 -25.95 -19.42
CA PRO A 199 12.02 -26.35 -20.16
C PRO A 199 11.71 -27.16 -21.44
N GLY A 200 10.77 -26.67 -22.26
CA GLY A 200 10.41 -27.23 -23.57
C GLY A 200 10.30 -26.18 -24.69
N THR A 201 10.42 -24.90 -24.36
CA THR A 201 10.44 -23.78 -25.30
C THR A 201 11.70 -22.97 -25.05
N SER A 202 12.56 -22.85 -26.06
CA SER A 202 13.85 -22.15 -26.02
C SER A 202 13.69 -20.65 -25.73
N ALA A 203 13.52 -20.27 -24.47
CA ALA A 203 13.63 -18.89 -23.99
C ALA A 203 13.74 -18.90 -22.46
N THR A 204 14.96 -19.02 -21.94
CA THR A 204 15.26 -18.77 -20.53
C THR A 204 15.42 -17.26 -20.36
N THR A 205 14.35 -16.54 -20.03
CA THR A 205 14.45 -15.15 -19.57
C THR A 205 14.16 -15.11 -18.09
N VAL A 206 15.23 -15.05 -17.29
CA VAL A 206 15.16 -14.77 -15.86
C VAL A 206 14.84 -13.29 -15.69
N CYS A 207 13.58 -12.95 -15.43
CA CYS A 207 13.23 -11.63 -14.92
C CYS A 207 13.52 -11.62 -13.41
N GLY A 208 14.74 -11.23 -13.04
CA GLY A 208 15.16 -11.11 -11.64
C GLY A 208 14.86 -9.72 -11.07
N ALA A 209 14.26 -9.68 -9.88
CA ALA A 209 14.50 -8.61 -8.93
C ALA A 209 15.74 -9.00 -8.13
N ARG A 210 16.80 -8.18 -8.18
CA ARG A 210 17.98 -8.36 -7.33
C ARG A 210 17.50 -8.12 -5.90
N VAL A 211 17.41 -9.17 -5.09
CA VAL A 211 17.25 -9.04 -3.63
C VAL A 211 18.45 -8.24 -3.16
N GLY A 212 18.22 -6.99 -2.76
CA GLY A 212 19.26 -6.22 -2.08
C GLY A 212 19.61 -6.92 -0.77
N ASP A 213 20.88 -6.88 -0.38
CA ASP A 213 21.44 -7.43 0.85
C ASP A 213 20.87 -6.76 2.12
N SER A 214 19.56 -6.85 2.36
CA SER A 214 18.97 -6.60 3.67
C SER A 214 18.97 -7.93 4.41
N GLY A 215 20.02 -8.14 5.22
CA GLY A 215 20.21 -9.34 6.04
C GLY A 215 18.92 -9.78 6.72
N PHE A 216 18.49 -11.00 6.39
CA PHE A 216 17.53 -11.75 7.18
C PHE A 216 18.13 -11.97 8.58
N PRO A 217 17.50 -11.51 9.67
CA PRO A 217 17.79 -12.09 10.98
C PRO A 217 17.18 -13.49 10.99
N SER A 218 18.05 -14.48 11.20
CA SER A 218 17.72 -15.88 11.50
C SER A 218 16.88 -16.03 12.76
#